data_AF-A0A0E9ZER4-F1
#
_entry.id   AF-A0A0E9ZER4-F1
#
_cell.length_a   1.000
_cell.length_b   1.000
_cell.length_c   1.000
_cell.angle_alpha   90.00
_cell.angle_beta   90.00
_cell.angle_gamma   90.00
#
_symmetry.space_group_name_H-M   'P 1'
#
loop_
_entity.id
_entity.type
_entity.pdbx_description
1 polymer ?
#
loop_
_entity_poly.entity_id
_entity_poly.type
_entity_poly.pdbx_seq_one_letter_code
_entity_poly.pdbx_strand_id
1 'polypeptide(L)'
;MREGDYFAIPMEDGRSAVSQIIWLGSNSKDQKFKNIFAFSVLSVGNGRDVIGRSEYLQFEGYRGPFVVLFTAIDKLKSREWPTLKSGIIAGGSLKEFEFNMAGTLYRQGHPVRVLPIEEYQNYLVMAVSGYALVEKFLQQY
;
A
#
# COMPACT_ATOMS: atom_id res chain seq x y z
N MET A 1 12.96 -7.80 -1.93
CA MET A 1 11.90 -6.78 -1.93
C MET A 1 12.36 -5.61 -1.09
N ARG A 2 12.10 -4.39 -1.53
CA ARG A 2 12.32 -3.14 -0.79
C ARG A 2 11.22 -2.14 -1.14
N GLU A 3 11.16 -1.06 -0.39
CA GLU A 3 10.29 0.09 -0.73
C GLU A 3 10.63 0.60 -2.13
N GLY A 4 9.61 0.98 -2.89
CA GLY A 4 9.70 1.38 -4.29
C GLY A 4 9.70 0.25 -5.31
N ASP A 5 9.92 -1.01 -4.90
CA ASP A 5 9.83 -2.15 -5.82
C ASP A 5 8.40 -2.32 -6.35
N TYR A 6 8.29 -2.74 -7.61
CA TYR A 6 7.04 -3.07 -8.26
C TYR A 6 6.74 -4.56 -8.13
N PHE A 7 5.47 -4.92 -7.99
CA PHE A 7 5.01 -6.29 -7.90
C PHE A 7 3.67 -6.46 -8.62
N ALA A 8 3.29 -7.69 -8.93
CA ALA A 8 1.99 -8.02 -9.48
C ALA A 8 1.11 -8.69 -8.41
N ILE A 9 -0.17 -8.36 -8.41
CA ILE A 9 -1.23 -9.09 -7.72
C ILE A 9 -2.02 -9.85 -8.78
N PRO A 10 -1.91 -11.18 -8.87
CA PRO A 10 -2.81 -11.98 -9.68
C PRO A 10 -4.24 -11.87 -9.13
N MET A 11 -5.20 -11.56 -10.00
CA MET A 11 -6.62 -11.45 -9.66
C MET A 11 -7.37 -12.74 -10.01
N GLU A 12 -8.52 -12.96 -9.38
CA GLU A 12 -9.32 -14.18 -9.58
C GLU A 12 -9.95 -14.24 -10.98
N ASP A 13 -10.19 -13.09 -11.61
CA ASP A 13 -10.76 -12.96 -12.95
C ASP A 13 -9.73 -13.14 -14.09
N GLY A 14 -8.49 -13.50 -13.75
CA GLY A 14 -7.39 -13.72 -14.71
C GLY A 14 -6.58 -12.47 -15.04
N ARG A 15 -6.98 -11.29 -14.57
CA ARG A 15 -6.19 -10.06 -14.70
C ARG A 15 -5.06 -10.01 -13.69
N SER A 16 -4.25 -8.96 -13.77
CA SER A 16 -3.22 -8.65 -12.78
C SER A 16 -3.21 -7.17 -12.47
N ALA A 17 -2.98 -6.83 -11.21
CA ALA A 17 -2.72 -5.46 -10.78
C ALA A 17 -1.21 -5.24 -10.64
N VAL A 18 -0.68 -4.26 -11.38
CA VAL A 18 0.69 -3.77 -11.20
C VAL A 18 0.68 -2.79 -10.04
N SER A 19 1.47 -3.07 -9.02
CA SER A 19 1.51 -2.31 -7.77
C SER A 19 2.93 -1.92 -7.40
N GLN A 20 3.07 -0.93 -6.54
CA GLN A 20 4.35 -0.48 -5.99
C GLN A 20 4.32 -0.50 -4.47
N ILE A 21 5.38 -1.04 -3.85
CA ILE A 21 5.56 -1.04 -2.40
C ILE A 21 5.85 0.39 -1.96
N ILE A 22 4.99 0.94 -1.12
CA ILE A 22 5.16 2.28 -0.54
C ILE A 22 5.95 2.20 0.76
N TRP A 23 5.66 1.21 1.60
CA TRP A 23 6.31 1.06 2.90
C TRP A 23 6.33 -0.40 3.36
N LEU A 24 7.43 -0.82 3.99
CA LEU A 24 7.56 -2.15 4.60
C LEU A 24 7.55 -2.03 6.12
N GLY A 25 6.56 -2.64 6.78
CA GLY A 25 6.42 -2.56 8.22
C GLY A 25 7.51 -3.24 9.04
N SER A 26 8.37 -4.03 8.39
CA SER A 26 9.62 -4.54 8.99
C SER A 26 10.57 -3.42 9.45
N ASN A 27 10.46 -2.23 8.86
CA ASN A 27 11.27 -1.06 9.20
C ASN A 27 10.72 -0.28 10.41
N SER A 28 9.56 -0.67 10.94
CA SER A 28 8.93 0.01 12.06
C SER A 28 9.70 -0.15 13.38
N LYS A 29 9.53 0.84 14.27
CA LYS A 29 10.06 0.79 15.63
C LYS A 29 9.61 -0.49 16.34
N ASP A 30 10.57 -1.18 16.96
CA ASP A 30 10.36 -2.43 17.71
C ASP A 30 9.68 -3.54 16.87
N GLN A 31 9.77 -3.46 15.53
CA GLN A 31 9.11 -4.37 14.60
C GLN A 31 7.58 -4.49 14.81
N LYS A 32 6.95 -3.43 15.35
CA LYS A 32 5.52 -3.41 15.67
C LYS A 32 4.64 -3.83 14.49
N PHE A 33 5.02 -3.44 13.27
CA PHE A 33 4.26 -3.69 12.05
C PHE A 33 4.93 -4.68 11.11
N LYS A 34 5.83 -5.56 11.59
CA LYS A 34 6.66 -6.46 10.76
C LYS A 34 5.92 -7.38 9.77
N ASN A 35 4.63 -7.60 10.00
CA ASN A 35 3.78 -8.45 9.16
C ASN A 35 2.88 -7.64 8.21
N ILE A 36 2.99 -6.32 8.20
CA ILE A 36 2.17 -5.42 7.40
C ILE A 36 3.07 -4.69 6.40
N PHE A 37 2.54 -4.42 5.22
CA PHE A 37 3.14 -3.47 4.29
C PHE A 37 2.06 -2.58 3.66
N ALA A 38 2.49 -1.44 3.11
CA ALA A 38 1.63 -0.53 2.37
C ALA A 38 2.03 -0.51 0.89
N PHE A 39 1.04 -0.42 0.00
CA PHE A 39 1.25 -0.35 -1.44
C PHE A 39 0.20 0.51 -2.14
N SER A 40 0.53 0.92 -3.36
CA SER A 40 -0.37 1.61 -4.27
C SER A 40 -0.42 0.89 -5.61
N VAL A 41 -1.55 0.98 -6.30
CA VAL A 41 -1.78 0.28 -7.58
C VAL A 41 -1.57 1.26 -8.73
N LEU A 42 -0.86 0.84 -9.78
CA LEU A 42 -0.60 1.65 -10.97
C LEU A 42 -1.58 1.34 -12.11
N SER A 43 -1.93 0.07 -12.25
CA SER A 43 -2.82 -0.39 -13.33
C SER A 43 -3.40 -1.76 -13.01
N VAL A 44 -4.60 -2.01 -13.50
CA VAL A 44 -5.24 -3.33 -13.55
C VAL A 44 -5.46 -3.69 -15.02
N GLY A 45 -5.12 -4.93 -15.40
CA GLY A 45 -5.33 -5.40 -16.77
C GLY A 45 -4.65 -6.73 -17.06
N ASN A 46 -4.55 -7.08 -18.34
CA ASN A 46 -3.96 -8.36 -18.78
C ASN A 46 -2.43 -8.32 -18.85
N GLY A 47 -1.82 -7.13 -18.75
CA GLY A 47 -0.37 -6.94 -18.81
C GLY A 47 0.26 -6.79 -17.43
N ARG A 48 1.56 -7.07 -17.34
CA ARG A 48 2.40 -6.81 -16.15
C ARG A 48 3.43 -5.70 -16.42
N ASP A 49 3.23 -4.94 -17.49
CA ASP A 49 4.13 -3.88 -17.86
C ASP A 49 4.02 -2.74 -16.87
N VAL A 50 5.15 -2.40 -16.25
CA VAL A 50 5.23 -1.19 -15.45
C VAL A 50 5.45 -0.02 -16.39
N ILE A 51 4.36 0.45 -16.98
CA ILE A 51 4.30 1.68 -17.76
C ILE A 51 4.63 2.83 -16.79
N GLY A 52 5.50 3.76 -17.20
CA GLY A 52 5.93 4.91 -16.39
C GLY A 52 4.83 5.94 -16.11
N ARG A 53 3.60 5.50 -15.82
CA ARG A 53 2.52 6.35 -15.34
C ARG A 53 2.95 6.99 -14.02
N SER A 54 2.70 8.28 -13.93
CA SER A 54 3.06 9.12 -12.79
C SER A 54 2.06 9.03 -11.63
N GLU A 55 0.92 8.37 -11.82
CA GLU A 55 -0.21 8.42 -10.89
C GLU A 55 -0.71 7.03 -10.51
N TYR A 56 -1.05 6.87 -9.22
CA TYR A 56 -1.67 5.67 -8.69
C TYR A 56 -3.19 5.69 -8.91
N LEU A 57 -3.79 4.51 -9.05
CA LEU A 57 -5.23 4.34 -9.08
C LEU A 57 -5.86 4.74 -7.74
N GLN A 58 -7.01 5.39 -7.83
CA GLN A 58 -7.83 5.77 -6.68
C GLN A 58 -8.95 4.74 -6.48
N PHE A 59 -9.14 4.31 -5.24
CA PHE A 59 -10.21 3.38 -4.88
C PHE A 59 -11.24 4.08 -4.03
N GLU A 60 -12.50 3.68 -4.17
CA GLU A 60 -13.57 4.15 -3.29
C GLU A 60 -13.71 3.21 -2.09
N GLY A 61 -13.64 3.78 -0.89
CA GLY A 61 -13.82 3.09 0.38
C GLY A 61 -14.93 3.74 1.20
N TYR A 62 -15.31 3.09 2.31
CA TYR A 62 -16.35 3.62 3.21
C TYR A 62 -16.01 5.01 3.78
N ARG A 63 -14.72 5.32 3.93
CA ARG A 63 -14.23 6.61 4.44
C ARG A 63 -13.95 7.64 3.33
N GLY A 64 -14.36 7.33 2.10
CA GLY A 64 -14.05 8.12 0.91
C GLY A 64 -12.88 7.54 0.10
N PRO A 65 -12.37 8.32 -0.86
CA PRO A 65 -11.35 7.87 -1.80
C PRO A 65 -9.98 7.70 -1.14
N PHE A 66 -9.21 6.71 -1.61
CA PHE A 66 -7.86 6.45 -1.15
C PHE A 66 -6.96 5.86 -2.24
N VAL A 67 -5.64 6.03 -2.10
CA VAL A 67 -4.63 5.52 -3.06
C VAL A 67 -3.61 4.56 -2.44
N VAL A 68 -3.67 4.35 -1.12
CA VAL A 68 -2.76 3.45 -0.39
C VAL A 68 -3.56 2.35 0.30
N LEU A 69 -3.13 1.11 0.09
CA LEU A 69 -3.65 -0.08 0.75
C LEU A 69 -2.64 -0.59 1.78
N PHE A 70 -3.13 -1.07 2.91
CA PHE A 70 -2.34 -1.83 3.88
C PHE A 70 -2.78 -3.29 3.85
N THR A 71 -1.85 -4.23 3.82
CA THR A 71 -2.18 -5.66 3.90
C THR A 71 -1.04 -6.46 4.53
N ALA A 72 -1.27 -7.75 4.74
CA ALA A 72 -0.30 -8.67 5.30
C ALA A 72 0.79 -9.01 4.27
N ILE A 73 2.03 -9.14 4.72
CA ILE A 73 3.21 -9.31 3.85
C ILE A 73 3.37 -10.74 3.28
N ASP A 74 2.54 -11.70 3.71
CA ASP A 74 2.73 -13.12 3.42
C ASP A 74 2.76 -13.42 1.92
N LYS A 75 1.85 -12.84 1.12
CA LYS A 75 1.82 -13.06 -0.34
C LYS A 75 3.06 -12.53 -1.06
N LEU A 76 3.69 -11.47 -0.55
CA LEU A 76 4.98 -10.99 -1.06
C LEU A 76 6.12 -11.95 -0.67
N LYS A 77 6.12 -12.45 0.57
CA LYS A 77 7.16 -13.38 1.07
C LYS A 77 7.08 -14.75 0.37
N SER A 78 5.88 -15.26 0.13
CA SER A 78 5.65 -16.53 -0.58
C SER A 78 5.84 -16.44 -2.09
N ARG A 79 6.01 -15.22 -2.63
CA ARG A 79 6.08 -14.91 -4.08
C ARG A 79 4.81 -15.22 -4.87
N GLU A 80 3.69 -15.45 -4.19
CA GLU A 80 2.37 -15.48 -4.83
C GLU A 80 2.04 -14.12 -5.46
N TRP A 81 2.54 -13.04 -4.87
CA TRP A 81 2.60 -11.71 -5.48
C TRP A 81 4.03 -11.42 -5.95
N PRO A 82 4.38 -11.74 -7.21
CA PRO A 82 5.76 -11.70 -7.66
C PRO A 82 6.27 -10.27 -7.83
N THR A 83 7.52 -10.02 -7.41
CA THR A 83 8.24 -8.78 -7.74
C THR A 83 8.51 -8.72 -9.23
N LEU A 84 8.21 -7.58 -9.86
CA LEU A 84 8.37 -7.35 -11.29
C LEU A 84 9.70 -6.66 -11.62
N LYS A 85 9.95 -5.52 -10.97
CA LYS A 85 11.19 -4.74 -11.15
C LYS A 85 11.46 -3.89 -9.92
N SER A 86 12.71 -3.50 -9.72
CA SER A 86 13.02 -2.51 -8.69
C SER A 86 12.63 -1.10 -9.13
N GLY A 87 12.32 -0.24 -8.18
CA GLY A 87 11.87 1.12 -8.44
C GLY A 87 12.16 2.08 -7.31
N ILE A 88 11.82 3.35 -7.58
CA ILE A 88 11.79 4.43 -6.60
C ILE A 88 10.32 4.86 -6.50
N ILE A 89 9.85 5.19 -5.30
CA ILE A 89 8.48 5.66 -5.07
C ILE A 89 8.21 6.85 -6.01
N ALA A 90 7.20 6.71 -6.87
CA ALA A 90 6.87 7.68 -7.91
C ALA A 90 6.25 8.96 -7.33
N GLY A 91 5.50 8.86 -6.23
CA GLY A 91 4.84 9.99 -5.57
C GLY A 91 5.73 10.71 -4.56
N GLY A 92 5.99 12.01 -4.78
CA GLY A 92 6.80 12.84 -3.86
C GLY A 92 6.24 12.93 -2.44
N SER A 93 4.91 12.96 -2.29
CA SER A 93 4.21 13.01 -0.99
C SER A 93 4.29 11.70 -0.21
N LEU A 94 4.58 10.57 -0.85
CA LEU A 94 4.70 9.26 -0.19
C LEU A 94 6.12 8.94 0.28
N LYS A 95 7.10 9.81 0.00
CA LYS A 95 8.48 9.64 0.49
C LYS A 95 8.56 9.77 2.01
N GLU A 96 7.83 10.72 2.58
CA GLU A 96 7.66 10.87 4.04
C GLU A 96 6.39 10.16 4.49
N PHE A 97 6.29 8.85 4.20
CA PHE A 97 5.07 8.08 4.42
C PHE A 97 4.57 8.19 5.87
N GLU A 98 3.46 8.89 6.05
CA GLU A 98 2.81 9.14 7.33
C GLU A 98 1.43 8.50 7.37
N PHE A 99 1.09 7.90 8.50
CA PHE A 99 -0.22 7.32 8.74
C PHE A 99 -0.61 7.38 10.21
N ASN A 100 -1.92 7.51 10.45
CA ASN A 100 -2.57 7.37 11.73
C ASN A 100 -2.87 5.89 12.01
N MET A 101 -2.47 5.41 13.18
CA MET A 101 -2.96 4.15 13.74
C MET A 101 -3.43 4.39 15.17
N ALA A 102 -4.73 4.19 15.39
CA ALA A 102 -5.39 4.33 16.70
C ALA A 102 -5.07 5.67 17.41
N GLY A 103 -5.01 6.77 16.66
CA GLY A 103 -4.75 8.11 17.20
C GLY A 103 -3.28 8.45 17.37
N THR A 104 -2.35 7.56 17.01
CA THR A 104 -0.92 7.90 16.96
C THR A 104 -0.49 8.12 15.52
N LEU A 105 0.17 9.25 15.27
CA LEU A 105 0.85 9.51 14.01
C LEU A 105 2.15 8.71 13.95
N TYR A 106 2.32 7.95 12.88
CA TYR A 106 3.55 7.26 12.55
C TYR A 106 4.17 7.85 11.29
N ARG A 107 5.48 8.03 11.30
CA ARG A 107 6.29 8.32 10.12
C ARG A 107 7.18 7.13 9.84
N GLN A 108 6.99 6.49 8.69
CA GLN A 108 7.70 5.26 8.31
C GLN A 108 7.64 4.16 9.39
N GLY A 109 6.57 4.12 10.19
CA GLY A 109 6.42 3.15 11.28
C GLY A 109 7.05 3.55 12.63
N HIS A 110 7.64 4.74 12.72
CA HIS A 110 8.10 5.31 13.99
C HIS A 110 7.03 6.24 14.57
N PRO A 111 6.65 6.09 15.85
CA PRO A 111 5.67 6.98 16.47
C PRO A 111 6.25 8.40 16.54
N VAL A 112 5.46 9.38 16.13
CA VAL A 112 5.81 10.81 16.14
C VAL A 112 5.13 11.51 17.30
N ARG A 113 3.79 11.45 17.35
CA ARG A 113 2.96 12.06 18.39
C ARG A 113 1.55 11.46 18.41
N VAL A 114 0.81 11.74 19.48
CA VAL A 114 -0.64 11.52 19.50
C VAL A 114 -1.31 12.63 18.68
N LEU A 115 -2.30 12.24 17.89
CA LEU A 115 -3.13 13.12 17.09
C LEU A 115 -4.40 13.52 17.88
N PRO A 116 -4.75 14.81 17.91
CA PRO A 116 -6.11 15.26 18.19
C PRO A 116 -7.10 14.66 17.18
N ILE A 117 -8.35 14.47 17.59
CA ILE A 117 -9.39 13.84 16.75
C ILE A 117 -9.65 14.67 15.49
N GLU A 118 -9.59 16.01 15.57
CA GLU A 118 -9.86 16.88 14.41
C GLU A 118 -8.80 16.70 13.31
N GLU A 119 -7.60 16.23 13.66
CA GLU A 119 -6.51 15.99 12.72
C GLU A 119 -6.59 14.64 12.02
N TYR A 120 -7.47 13.71 12.46
CA TYR A 120 -7.49 12.35 11.90
C TYR A 120 -7.75 12.33 10.39
N GLN A 121 -8.57 13.26 9.89
CA GLN A 121 -8.90 13.39 8.47
C GLN A 121 -7.72 13.84 7.60
N ASN A 122 -6.68 14.43 8.19
CA ASN A 122 -5.51 14.93 7.47
C ASN A 122 -4.47 13.84 7.19
N TYR A 123 -4.66 12.64 7.76
CA TYR A 123 -3.69 11.55 7.70
C TYR A 123 -4.31 10.27 7.17
N LEU A 124 -3.53 9.49 6.42
CA LEU A 124 -3.91 8.14 6.01
C LEU A 124 -4.19 7.29 7.26
N VAL A 125 -5.31 6.57 7.29
CA VAL A 125 -5.59 5.63 8.37
C VAL A 125 -5.04 4.26 7.99
N MET A 126 -4.26 3.65 8.88
CA MET A 126 -3.84 2.26 8.71
C MET A 126 -5.05 1.33 8.94
N ALA A 127 -5.71 0.96 7.85
CA ALA A 127 -6.76 -0.04 7.80
C ALA A 127 -6.26 -1.28 7.06
N VAL A 128 -5.80 -2.28 7.82
CA VAL A 128 -5.22 -3.51 7.24
C VAL A 128 -6.32 -4.33 6.59
N SER A 129 -6.26 -4.42 5.26
CA SER A 129 -7.19 -5.19 4.45
C SER A 129 -6.71 -6.63 4.31
N GLY A 130 -7.61 -7.59 4.52
CA GLY A 130 -7.37 -8.98 4.11
C GLY A 130 -7.34 -9.13 2.59
N TYR A 131 -6.79 -10.24 2.08
CA TYR A 131 -6.60 -10.43 0.63
C TYR A 131 -7.91 -10.39 -0.18
N ALA A 132 -9.01 -10.93 0.35
CA ALA A 132 -10.32 -10.83 -0.31
C ALA A 132 -10.84 -9.39 -0.43
N LEU A 133 -10.52 -8.52 0.53
CA LEU A 133 -10.89 -7.11 0.47
C LEU A 133 -9.98 -6.35 -0.52
N VAL A 134 -8.69 -6.70 -0.59
CA VAL A 134 -7.79 -6.20 -1.64
C VAL A 134 -8.35 -6.55 -3.01
N GLU A 135 -8.72 -7.82 -3.24
CA GLU A 135 -9.34 -8.27 -4.48
C GLU A 135 -10.59 -7.45 -4.84
N LYS A 136 -11.49 -7.24 -3.87
CA LYS A 136 -12.69 -6.41 -4.06
C LYS A 136 -12.36 -4.97 -4.46
N PHE A 137 -11.30 -4.38 -3.92
CA PHE A 137 -10.85 -3.05 -4.36
C PHE A 137 -10.31 -3.09 -5.79
N LEU A 138 -9.52 -4.10 -6.14
CA LEU A 138 -8.98 -4.25 -7.50
C LEU A 138 -10.08 -4.42 -8.55
N GLN A 139 -11.20 -5.08 -8.21
CA GLN A 139 -12.38 -5.24 -9.08
C GLN A 139 -13.12 -3.93 -9.41
N GLN A 140 -12.78 -2.80 -8.79
CA GLN A 140 -13.29 -1.48 -9.20
C GLN A 140 -12.75 -1.03 -10.55
N TYR A 141 -11.69 -1.67 -11.04
CA TYR A 141 -11.04 -1.46 -12.33
C TYR A 141 -11.10 -2.73 -13.17
#